data_AF-A0A0B5F650-F1
#
_entry.id   AF-A0A0B5F650-F1
#
_cell.length_a   1.000
_cell.length_b   1.000
_cell.length_c   1.000
_cell.angle_alpha   90.00
_cell.angle_beta   90.00
_cell.angle_gamma   90.00
#
_symmetry.space_group_name_H-M   'P 1'
#
loop_
_entity.id
_entity.type
_entity.pdbx_description
1 polymer ?
#
loop_
_entity_poly.entity_id
_entity_poly.type
_entity_poly.pdbx_seq_one_letter_code
_entity_poly.pdbx_strand_id
1 'polypeptide(L)' 'MAGEVQILRAKLARAKAAKKWTDGAALGRAALKEEGRQESEAARRAEAAAKSARREARNRP' A
#
# COMPACT_ATOMS: atom_id res chain seq x y z
N MET A 1 17.90 7.35 3.07
CA MET A 1 17.12 6.40 3.90
C MET A 1 15.60 6.69 3.94
N ALA A 2 15.15 7.95 4.04
CA ALA A 2 13.72 8.27 4.19
C ALA A 2 12.78 7.70 3.10
N GLY A 3 13.17 7.73 1.82
CA GLY A 3 12.35 7.18 0.72
C GLY A 3 12.17 5.66 0.75
N GLU A 4 13.15 4.93 1.30
CA GLU A 4 13.10 3.47 1.40
C GLU A 4 12.16 3.02 2.52
N VAL A 5 12.17 3.75 3.64
CA VAL A 5 11.20 3.57 4.74
C VAL A 5 9.78 3.83 4.27
N GLN A 6 9.55 4.85 3.42
CA GLN A 6 8.21 5.12 2.87
C GLN A 6 7.73 4.01 1.93
N ILE A 7 8.61 3.48 1.08
CA ILE A 7 8.30 2.33 0.23
C ILE A 7 7.96 1.09 1.07
N LEU A 8 8.74 0.82 2.13
CA LEU A 8 8.49 -0.30 3.03
C LEU A 8 7.16 -0.15 3.78
N ARG A 9 6.83 1.05 4.25
CA ARG A 9 5.52 1.34 4.87
C ARG A 9 4.36 1.10 3.90
N ALA A 10 4.48 1.55 2.66
CA ALA A 10 3.46 1.33 1.63
C ALA A 10 3.28 -0.17 1.32
N LYS A 11 4.38 -0.93 1.23
CA LYS A 11 4.34 -2.39 1.05
C LYS A 11 3.69 -3.10 2.23
N LEU A 12 4.00 -2.70 3.47
CA LEU A 12 3.38 -3.25 4.67
C LEU A 12 1.88 -2.96 4.70
N ALA A 13 1.47 -1.73 4.36
CA ALA A 13 0.05 -1.37 4.27
C ALA A 13 -0.68 -2.24 3.24
N ARG A 14 -0.06 -2.48 2.07
CA ARG A 14 -0.60 -3.35 1.03
C ARG A 14 -0.76 -4.80 1.50
N ALA A 15 0.21 -5.33 2.25
CA ALA A 15 0.11 -6.67 2.83
C ALA A 15 -1.02 -6.79 3.85
N LYS A 16 -1.19 -5.79 4.73
CA LYS A 16 -2.30 -5.73 5.69
C LYS A 16 -3.66 -5.65 4.98
N ALA A 17 -3.77 -4.82 3.95
CA ALA A 17 -4.99 -4.67 3.16
C ALA A 17 -5.36 -5.97 2.42
N ALA A 18 -4.37 -6.67 1.85
CA ALA A 18 -4.57 -7.97 1.22
C ALA A 18 -5.10 -9.00 2.23
N LYS A 19 -4.55 -9.02 3.45
CA LYS A 19 -5.04 -9.88 4.53
C LYS A 19 -6.51 -9.57 4.89
N LYS A 20 -6.87 -8.29 5.04
CA LYS A 20 -8.27 -7.91 5.29
C LYS A 20 -9.20 -8.38 4.18
N TRP A 21 -8.77 -8.26 2.92
CA TRP A 21 -9.54 -8.73 1.78
C TRP A 21 -9.76 -10.26 1.83
N THR A 22 -8.70 -11.03 2.10
CA THR A 22 -8.81 -12.50 2.22
C THR A 22 -9.64 -12.93 3.42
N ASP A 23 -9.46 -12.27 4.57
CA ASP A 23 -10.21 -12.57 5.79
C ASP A 23 -11.69 -12.21 5.60
N GLY A 24 -11.98 -11.07 4.96
CA GLY A 24 -13.34 -10.68 4.60
C GLY A 24 -14.00 -11.67 3.64
N ALA A 25 -13.26 -12.19 2.65
CA ALA A 25 -13.76 -13.22 1.76
C ALA A 25 -14.01 -14.56 2.48
N ALA A 26 -13.08 -15.00 3.33
CA ALA A 26 -13.19 -16.26 4.07
C ALA A 26 -14.32 -16.25 5.12
N LEU A 27 -14.53 -15.10 5.78
CA LEU A 27 -15.55 -14.94 6.82
C LEU A 27 -16.91 -14.48 6.28
N GLY A 28 -17.06 -14.30 4.96
CA GLY A 28 -18.29 -13.76 4.36
C GLY A 28 -18.60 -12.31 4.75
N ARG A 29 -17.60 -11.55 5.21
CA ARG A 29 -17.75 -10.15 5.66
C ARG A 29 -17.48 -9.19 4.50
N ALA A 30 -18.54 -8.83 3.77
CA ALA A 30 -18.45 -7.95 2.60
C ALA A 30 -17.81 -6.59 2.89
N ALA A 31 -18.13 -5.97 4.04
CA ALA A 31 -17.52 -4.70 4.46
C ALA A 31 -16.00 -4.81 4.63
N LEU A 32 -15.53 -5.84 5.34
CA LEU A 32 -14.11 -6.08 5.58
C LEU A 32 -13.34 -6.36 4.27
N LYS A 33 -13.99 -7.09 3.35
CA LYS A 33 -13.46 -7.33 2.01
C LYS A 33 -13.30 -6.02 1.24
N GLU A 34 -14.31 -5.15 1.30
CA GLU A 34 -14.28 -3.87 0.60
C GLU A 34 -13.26 -2.89 1.19
N GLU A 35 -13.16 -2.82 2.51
CA GLU A 35 -12.10 -2.08 3.21
C GLU A 35 -10.71 -2.54 2.77
N GLY A 36 -10.48 -3.86 2.70
CA GLY A 36 -9.23 -4.42 2.20
C GLY A 36 -8.92 -4.03 0.76
N ARG A 37 -9.94 -3.90 -0.11
CA ARG A 37 -9.75 -3.39 -1.48
C ARG A 37 -9.35 -1.93 -1.49
N GLN A 38 -10.09 -1.07 -0.79
CA GLN A 38 -9.84 0.37 -0.75
C GLN A 38 -8.45 0.69 -0.17
N GLU A 39 -8.08 0.04 0.93
CA GLU A 39 -6.76 0.19 1.56
C GLU A 39 -5.64 -0.29 0.63
N SER A 40 -5.87 -1.33 -0.17
CA SER A 40 -4.88 -1.83 -1.14
C SER A 40 -4.62 -0.81 -2.24
N GLU A 41 -5.67 -0.16 -2.74
CA GLU A 41 -5.53 0.92 -3.74
C GLU A 41 -4.80 2.13 -3.17
N ALA A 42 -5.15 2.56 -1.96
CA ALA A 42 -4.47 3.67 -1.29
C ALA A 42 -2.97 3.36 -1.09
N ALA A 43 -2.65 2.14 -0.66
CA ALA A 43 -1.27 1.69 -0.50
C ALA A 43 -0.50 1.66 -1.84
N ARG A 44 -1.15 1.27 -2.95
CA ARG A 44 -0.55 1.34 -4.30
C ARG A 44 -0.20 2.77 -4.70
N ARG A 45 -1.11 3.73 -4.46
CA ARG A 45 -0.88 5.14 -4.77
C ARG A 45 0.27 5.70 -3.92
N ALA A 46 0.31 5.38 -2.63
CA ALA A 46 1.40 5.76 -1.75
C ALA A 46 2.76 5.16 -2.17
N GLU A 47 2.78 3.89 -2.58
CA GLU A 47 3.99 3.23 -3.08
C GLU A 47 4.50 3.90 -4.37
N ALA A 48 3.59 4.22 -5.31
CA ALA A 48 3.93 4.91 -6.55
C ALA A 48 4.49 6.31 -6.30
N ALA A 49 3.86 7.08 -5.41
CA ALA A 49 4.34 8.40 -5.01
C ALA A 49 5.73 8.33 -4.37
N ALA A 50 5.95 7.39 -3.45
CA ALA A 50 7.26 7.20 -2.80
C ALA A 50 8.35 6.78 -3.79
N LYS A 51 8.03 5.95 -4.79
CA LYS A 51 8.94 5.59 -5.88
C LYS A 51 9.25 6.78 -6.78
N SER A 52 8.26 7.59 -7.13
CA SER A 52 8.46 8.81 -7.92
C SER A 52 9.39 9.78 -7.20
N ALA A 53 9.09 10.08 -5.93
CA ALA A 53 9.90 10.97 -5.11
C ALA A 53 11.35 10.46 -4.98
N ARG A 54 11.55 9.14 -4.83
CA ARG A 54 12.90 8.55 -4.82
C ARG A 54 13.63 8.75 -6.16
N ARG A 55 12.93 8.65 -7.29
CA ARG A 55 13.51 8.86 -8.62
C ARG A 55 13.86 10.32 -8.85
N GLU A 56 12.99 11.25 -8.47
CA GLU A 56 13.23 12.69 -8.56
C GLU A 56 14.42 13.12 -7.70
N ALA A 57 14.49 12.64 -6.46
CA ALA A 57 15.62 12.93 -5.56
C ALA A 57 16.97 12.42 -6.11
N ARG A 58 16.97 11.33 -6.89
CA ARG A 58 18.18 10.80 -7.53
C ARG A 58 18.58 11.59 -8.78
N ASN A 59 17.63 12.24 -9.44
CA ASN A 59 17.84 12.99 -10.68
C ASN A 59 18.09 14.49 -10.46
N ARG A 60 18.16 14.94 -9.20
CA ARG A 60 18.47 16.32 -8.85
C ARG A 60 20.00 16.49 -8.91
N PRO A 61 20.54 17.40 -9.75
CA PRO A 61 21.98 17.62 -9.89
C PRO A 61 22.61 18.21 -8.62
#